data_AF-A0A1H3PBH2-F1
#
_entry.id   AF-A0A1H3PBH2-F1
#
_cell.length_a   1.000
_cell.length_b   1.000
_cell.length_c   1.000
_cell.angle_alpha   90.00
_cell.angle_beta   90.00
_cell.angle_gamma   90.00
#
_symmetry.space_group_name_H-M   'P 1'
#
loop_
_entity.id
_entity.type
_entity.pdbx_description
1 polymer ?
#
loop_
_entity_poly.entity_id
_entity_poly.type
_entity_poly.pdbx_seq_one_letter_code
_entity_poly.pdbx_strand_id
1 'polypeptide(L)'
;MATVADPPGRDKVEFIREDDGRVTARHVETGVASFGSTESDALRELADALESHRGEGTPIDDPEAYLEEQGIDAEIGEAGRPPWLE
;
A
#
# COMPACT_ATOMS: atom_id res chain seq x y z
N MET A 1 26.00 28.59 4.69
CA MET A 1 25.04 27.75 3.94
C MET A 1 25.38 26.30 4.22
N ALA A 2 24.44 25.51 4.73
CA ALA A 2 24.65 24.08 4.92
C ALA A 2 24.09 23.33 3.69
N THR A 3 24.96 22.65 2.96
CA THR A 3 24.56 21.71 1.90
C THR A 3 24.44 20.32 2.52
N VAL A 4 23.22 19.82 2.68
CA VAL A 4 23.02 18.41 3.04
C VAL A 4 23.18 17.62 1.76
N ALA A 5 24.32 16.92 1.61
CA ALA A 5 24.44 15.91 0.58
C ALA A 5 23.56 14.72 0.97
N ASP A 6 22.71 14.25 0.05
CA ASP A 6 21.88 13.07 0.26
C ASP A 6 22.79 11.82 0.27
N PRO A 7 22.93 11.11 1.40
CA PRO A 7 23.77 9.92 1.44
C PRO A 7 23.09 8.78 0.64
N PRO A 8 23.86 7.98 -0.13
CA PRO A 8 23.29 6.85 -0.85
C PRO A 8 22.76 5.81 0.14
N GLY A 9 21.51 5.36 -0.06
CA GLY A 9 20.90 4.29 0.74
C GLY A 9 19.95 4.75 1.87
N ARG A 10 19.24 5.85 1.70
CA ARG A 10 18.10 6.19 2.60
C ARG A 10 16.81 5.67 1.99
N ASP A 11 16.03 4.95 2.78
CA ASP A 11 14.61 4.66 2.51
C ASP A 11 13.92 5.97 2.10
N LYS A 12 13.54 6.07 0.82
CA LYS A 12 12.94 7.30 0.27
C LYS A 12 11.43 7.16 0.22
N VAL A 13 10.75 8.22 0.63
CA VAL A 13 9.32 8.40 0.39
C VAL A 13 9.16 9.53 -0.62
N GLU A 14 8.44 9.24 -1.71
CA GLU A 14 8.02 10.23 -2.69
C GLU A 14 6.59 10.68 -2.38
N PHE A 15 6.36 12.00 -2.46
CA PHE A 15 5.02 12.57 -2.33
C PHE A 15 4.50 12.99 -3.70
N ILE A 16 3.26 12.60 -4.00
CA ILE A 16 2.53 13.00 -5.20
C ILE A 16 1.29 13.77 -4.72
N ARG A 17 1.06 14.96 -5.28
CA ARG A 17 -0.15 15.74 -5.00
C ARG A 17 -1.16 15.45 -6.11
N GLU A 18 -2.30 14.91 -5.72
CA GLU A 18 -3.37 14.53 -6.63
C GLU A 18 -4.22 15.76 -7.00
N ASP A 19 -4.90 15.71 -8.14
CA ASP A 19 -5.74 16.81 -8.64
C ASP A 19 -6.95 17.10 -7.73
N ASP A 20 -7.35 16.12 -6.90
CA ASP A 20 -8.43 16.26 -5.91
C ASP A 20 -7.96 16.82 -4.56
N GLY A 21 -6.70 17.21 -4.45
CA GLY A 21 -6.10 17.80 -3.26
C GLY A 21 -5.57 16.80 -2.24
N ARG A 22 -5.69 15.49 -2.48
CA ARG A 22 -5.05 14.46 -1.66
C ARG A 22 -3.55 14.41 -1.90
N VAL A 23 -2.86 13.77 -0.96
CA VAL A 23 -1.42 13.49 -1.03
C VAL A 23 -1.22 12.00 -0.99
N THR A 24 -0.49 11.47 -1.96
CA THR A 24 -0.01 10.09 -2.01
C THR A 24 1.44 10.06 -1.50
N ALA A 25 1.75 9.15 -0.58
CA ALA A 25 3.10 8.86 -0.12
C ALA A 25 3.50 7.48 -0.62
N ARG A 26 4.62 7.37 -1.34
CA ARG A 26 5.12 6.12 -1.92
C ARG A 26 6.50 5.79 -1.38
N HIS A 27 6.66 4.62 -0.78
CA HIS A 27 7.97 4.06 -0.43
C HIS A 27 8.67 3.56 -1.71
N VAL A 28 9.82 4.16 -2.04
CA VAL A 28 10.47 3.96 -3.35
C VAL A 28 10.96 2.53 -3.53
N GLU A 29 11.52 1.91 -2.48
CA GLU A 29 12.16 0.59 -2.60
C GLU A 29 11.14 -0.54 -2.76
N THR A 30 10.02 -0.49 -2.05
CA THR A 30 8.98 -1.54 -2.11
C THR A 30 7.89 -1.22 -3.13
N GLY A 31 7.77 0.04 -3.55
CA GLY A 31 6.66 0.51 -4.38
C GLY A 31 5.33 0.64 -3.64
N VAL A 32 5.27 0.30 -2.35
CA VAL A 32 4.07 0.45 -1.52
C VAL A 32 3.74 1.92 -1.40
N ALA A 33 2.46 2.25 -1.57
CA ALA A 33 1.95 3.60 -1.46
C ALA A 33 0.67 3.62 -0.62
N SER A 34 0.44 4.76 0.03
CA SER A 34 -0.86 5.09 0.61
C SER A 34 -1.16 6.58 0.41
N PHE A 35 -2.35 7.03 0.76
CA PHE A 35 -2.78 8.41 0.54
C PHE A 35 -3.53 8.98 1.74
N GLY A 36 -3.59 10.30 1.82
CA GLY A 36 -4.33 11.01 2.85
C GLY A 36 -4.68 12.44 2.44
N SER A 37 -5.50 13.10 3.26
CA SER A 37 -5.85 14.52 3.07
C SER A 37 -4.67 15.45 3.35
N THR A 38 -3.69 14.98 4.13
CA THR A 38 -2.45 15.68 4.44
C THR A 38 -1.25 14.76 4.26
N GLU A 39 -0.04 15.33 4.20
CA GLU A 39 1.21 14.55 4.18
C GLU A 39 1.34 13.64 5.41
N SER A 40 0.93 14.12 6.59
CA SER A 40 0.96 13.33 7.83
C SER A 40 0.00 12.15 7.79
N ASP A 41 -1.21 12.34 7.25
CA ASP A 41 -2.18 11.27 7.08
C ASP A 41 -1.64 10.22 6.10
N ALA A 42 -1.13 10.66 4.94
CA ALA A 42 -0.56 9.77 3.94
C ALA A 42 0.62 8.95 4.48
N LEU A 43 1.48 9.56 5.30
CA LEU A 43 2.58 8.86 5.96
C LEU A 43 2.12 7.85 7.00
N ARG A 44 1.08 8.18 7.78
CA ARG A 44 0.51 7.27 8.77
C ARG A 44 -0.04 6.02 8.09
N GLU A 45 -0.85 6.20 7.05
CA GLU A 45 -1.41 5.08 6.30
C GLU A 45 -0.33 4.29 5.53
N LEU A 46 0.75 4.96 5.08
CA LEU A 46 1.89 4.28 4.46
C LEU A 46 2.63 3.37 5.44
N ALA A 47 2.72 3.75 6.71
CA ALA A 47 3.33 2.90 7.73
C ALA A 47 2.55 1.58 7.90
N ASP A 48 1.23 1.67 8.05
CA ASP A 48 0.34 0.51 8.19
C ASP A 48 0.39 -0.37 6.94
N ALA A 49 0.46 0.23 5.75
CA ALA A 49 0.60 -0.49 4.49
C ALA A 49 1.95 -1.22 4.38
N LEU A 50 3.05 -0.62 4.85
CA LEU A 50 4.37 -1.26 4.87
C LEU A 50 4.45 -2.42 5.88
N GLU A 51 3.81 -2.28 7.04
CA GLU A 51 3.68 -3.37 8.01
C GLU A 51 2.88 -4.53 7.41
N SER A 52 1.75 -4.22 6.76
CA SER A 52 0.92 -5.22 6.07
C SER A 52 1.65 -5.90 4.92
N HIS A 53 2.46 -5.16 4.15
CA HIS A 53 3.25 -5.71 3.06
C HIS A 53 4.36 -6.68 3.53
N ARG A 54 4.95 -6.40 4.69
CA ARG A 54 5.96 -7.26 5.31
C ARG A 54 5.36 -8.43 6.09
N GLY A 55 4.12 -8.28 6.55
CA GLY A 55 3.39 -9.30 7.29
C GLY A 55 2.94 -10.44 6.38
N GLU A 56 3.21 -11.67 6.81
CA GLU A 56 2.47 -12.83 6.33
C GLU A 56 1.13 -12.81 7.07
N GLY A 57 0.11 -12.20 6.46
CA GLY A 57 -1.23 -12.16 7.04
C GLY A 57 -1.71 -13.55 7.48
N THR A 58 -2.71 -13.61 8.35
CA THR A 58 -3.25 -14.90 8.80
C THR A 58 -3.89 -15.64 7.62
N PRO A 59 -3.42 -16.85 7.27
CA PRO A 59 -4.07 -17.64 6.23
C PRO A 59 -5.49 -18.01 6.66
N ILE A 60 -6.42 -17.99 5.70
CA ILE A 60 -7.81 -18.39 5.91
C ILE A 60 -7.96 -19.82 5.37
N ASP A 61 -8.38 -20.74 6.23
CA ASP A 61 -8.49 -22.17 5.89
C ASP A 61 -9.66 -22.47 4.93
N ASP A 62 -10.78 -21.75 5.09
CA ASP A 62 -11.98 -21.84 4.25
C ASP A 62 -12.37 -20.42 3.78
N PRO A 63 -11.79 -19.96 2.66
CA PRO A 63 -12.03 -18.63 2.12
C PRO A 63 -13.50 -18.38 1.76
N GLU A 64 -14.20 -19.39 1.23
CA GLU A 64 -15.59 -19.29 0.83
C GLU A 64 -16.51 -19.08 2.05
N ALA A 65 -16.35 -19.87 3.11
CA ALA A 65 -17.12 -19.70 4.34
C ALA A 65 -16.84 -18.35 5.03
N TYR A 66 -15.58 -17.89 4.99
CA TYR A 66 -15.22 -16.57 5.52
C TYR A 66 -15.94 -15.44 4.78
N LEU A 67 -15.99 -15.49 3.44
CA LEU A 67 -16.68 -14.49 2.63
C LEU A 67 -18.19 -14.51 2.88
N GLU A 68 -18.81 -15.69 3.01
CA GLU A 68 -20.23 -15.83 3.34
C GLU A 68 -20.55 -15.21 4.71
N GLU A 69 -19.72 -15.43 5.72
CA GLU A 69 -19.87 -14.83 7.06
C GLU A 69 -19.81 -13.29 7.00
N GLN A 70 -18.97 -12.72 6.13
CA GLN A 70 -18.90 -11.28 5.92
C GLN A 70 -20.04 -10.73 5.04
N GLY A 71 -20.94 -11.59 4.54
CA GLY A 71 -22.02 -11.21 3.62
C GLY A 71 -21.52 -10.82 2.22
N ILE A 72 -20.37 -11.35 1.81
CA ILE A 72 -19.75 -11.08 0.52
C ILE A 72 -20.05 -12.26 -0.42
N ASP A 73 -20.91 -12.02 -1.41
CA ASP A 73 -21.19 -12.96 -2.50
C ASP A 73 -20.16 -12.73 -3.62
N ALA A 74 -18.99 -13.37 -3.50
CA ALA A 74 -17.90 -13.29 -4.46
C ALA A 74 -17.37 -14.69 -4.80
N GLU A 75 -17.13 -14.93 -6.09
CA GLU A 75 -16.46 -16.12 -6.58
C GLU A 75 -14.94 -15.90 -6.50
N ILE A 76 -14.23 -16.84 -5.86
CA ILE A 76 -12.77 -16.79 -5.78
C ILE A 76 -12.21 -17.26 -7.12
N GLY A 77 -11.68 -16.33 -7.89
CA GLY A 77 -11.03 -16.62 -9.17
C GLY A 77 -9.72 -17.40 -9.00
N GLU A 78 -9.26 -18.02 -10.08
CA GLU A 78 -7.98 -18.74 -10.09
C GLU A 78 -6.80 -17.77 -9.87
N ALA A 79 -5.73 -18.28 -9.25
CA ALA A 79 -4.48 -17.53 -9.10
C ALA A 79 -3.86 -17.24 -10.48
N GLY A 80 -4.16 -16.07 -11.02
CA GLY A 80 -3.73 -15.61 -12.34
C GLY A 80 -3.11 -14.22 -12.29
N ARG A 81 -2.34 -13.89 -13.32
CA ARG A 81 -1.84 -12.52 -13.50
C ARG A 81 -3.06 -11.61 -13.64
N PRO A 82 -3.15 -10.51 -12.89
CA PRO A 82 -4.32 -9.66 -12.97
C PRO A 82 -4.44 -9.04 -14.38
N PRO A 83 -5.66 -8.77 -14.86
CA PRO A 83 -5.92 -8.40 -16.26
C PRO A 83 -5.35 -7.05 -16.69
N TRP A 84 -4.84 -6.24 -15.76
CA TRP A 84 -4.20 -4.95 -16.04
C TRP A 84 -2.66 -5.04 -16.15
N LEU A 85 -2.08 -6.25 -16.10
CA LEU A 85 -0.65 -6.52 -16.18
C LEU A 85 -0.26 -7.26 -17.50
N GLU A 86 -0.99 -7.01 -18.58
CA GLU A 86 -0.67 -7.52 -19.93
C GLU A 86 0.72 -7.08 -20.43
#